data_AF-A0A2V3I7U2-F1
#
_entry.id   AF-A0A2V3I7U2-F1
#
_cell.length_a   1.000
_cell.length_b   1.000
_cell.length_c   1.000
_cell.angle_alpha   90.00
_cell.angle_beta   90.00
_cell.angle_gamma   90.00
#
_symmetry.space_group_name_H-M   'P 1'
#
loop_
_entity.id
_entity.type
_entity.pdbx_description
1 polymer ?
#
loop_
_entity_poly.entity_id
_entity_poly.type
_entity_poly.pdbx_seq_one_letter_code
_entity_poly.pdbx_strand_id
1 'polypeptide(L)' 'MENEYWLDPELDFCSCPGYYFSKKNGEKTCYHLRSLKMAITQDKLELITFSDQEYEDFISGVLSDLQGITLDNKK' A
#
# COMPACT_ATOMS: atom_id res chain seq x y z
N MET A 1 -9.19 14.52 -1.44
CA MET A 1 -9.30 13.10 -1.84
C MET A 1 -8.02 12.46 -1.39
N GLU A 2 -8.10 11.66 -0.33
CA GLU A 2 -6.95 10.90 0.15
C GLU A 2 -6.75 9.76 -0.86
N ASN A 3 -5.62 9.78 -1.56
CA ASN A 3 -5.27 8.71 -2.48
C ASN A 3 -4.58 7.62 -1.67
N GLU A 4 -4.98 6.37 -1.87
CA GLU A 4 -4.27 5.22 -1.33
C GLU A 4 -2.97 5.00 -2.12
N TYR A 5 -1.88 4.73 -1.40
CA TYR A 5 -0.57 4.47 -1.99
C TYR A 5 -0.02 3.16 -1.46
N TRP A 6 0.45 2.33 -2.38
CA TRP A 6 1.11 1.06 -2.08
C TRP A 6 2.54 1.32 -1.61
N LEU A 7 2.95 0.64 -0.55
CA LEU A 7 4.27 0.76 0.07
C LEU A 7 4.96 -0.60 0.00
N ASP A 8 6.25 -0.58 -0.31
CA ASP A 8 7.14 -1.74 -0.12
C ASP A 8 8.24 -1.29 0.87
N PRO A 9 8.14 -1.68 2.15
CA PRO A 9 9.08 -1.27 3.18
C PRO A 9 10.51 -1.81 2.96
N GLU A 10 10.65 -2.99 2.36
CA GLU A 10 11.96 -3.64 2.16
C GLU A 10 12.76 -2.95 1.05
N LEU A 11 12.06 -2.51 0.01
CA LEU A 11 12.66 -1.75 -1.10
C LEU A 11 12.68 -0.23 -0.86
N ASP A 12 12.23 0.24 0.32
CA ASP A 12 12.09 1.65 0.65
C ASP A 12 11.26 2.42 -0.41
N PHE A 13 10.21 1.78 -0.94
CA PHE A 13 9.42 2.22 -2.08
C PHE A 13 8.01 2.68 -1.70
N CYS A 14 7.52 3.70 -2.39
CA CYS A 14 6.14 4.18 -2.29
C CYS A 14 5.60 4.53 -3.67
N SER A 15 4.38 4.09 -3.99
CA SER A 15 3.73 4.36 -5.29
C SER A 15 3.30 5.82 -5.48
N CYS A 16 3.47 6.69 -4.47
CA CYS A 16 3.07 8.09 -4.58
C CYS A 16 3.91 8.85 -5.62
N PRO A 17 3.33 9.82 -6.35
CA PRO A 17 4.10 10.69 -7.26
C PRO A 17 5.29 11.36 -6.56
N GLY A 18 5.10 11.72 -5.29
CA GLY A 18 6.14 12.34 -4.46
C GLY A 18 7.42 11.52 -4.36
N TYR A 19 7.35 10.18 -4.39
CA TYR A 19 8.54 9.31 -4.35
C TYR A 19 9.42 9.49 -5.59
N TYR A 20 8.82 9.66 -6.77
CA TYR A 20 9.56 9.83 -8.02
C TYR A 20 10.08 11.25 -8.22
N PHE A 21 9.36 12.26 -7.72
CA PHE A 21 9.66 13.68 -7.96
C PHE A 21 10.39 14.40 -6.81
N SER A 22 10.47 13.81 -5.61
CA SER A 22 11.14 14.41 -4.44
C SER A 22 12.66 14.58 -4.58
N LYS A 23 13.29 13.89 -5.54
CA LYS A 23 14.72 14.05 -5.85
C LYS A 23 15.14 15.49 -6.21
N LYS A 24 14.20 16.39 -6.52
CA LYS A 24 14.52 17.80 -6.85
C LYS A 24 14.99 18.65 -5.66
N ASN A 25 14.68 18.27 -4.42
CA ASN A 25 14.95 19.12 -3.24
C ASN A 25 16.01 18.56 -2.27
N GLY A 26 16.76 17.52 -2.67
CA GLY A 26 17.80 16.91 -1.83
C GLY A 26 17.29 15.98 -0.73
N GLU A 27 15.99 15.94 -0.47
CA GLU A 27 15.38 14.92 0.39
C GLU A 27 15.30 13.57 -0.34
N LYS A 28 15.81 12.52 0.30
CA LYS A 28 15.92 11.17 -0.28
C LYS A 28 14.66 10.31 -0.11
N THR A 29 13.55 10.85 0.38
CA THR A 29 12.37 10.06 0.75
C THR A 29 11.08 10.88 0.71
N CYS A 30 9.92 10.22 0.53
CA CYS A 30 8.61 10.86 0.64
C CYS A 30 8.10 10.82 2.09
N TYR A 31 7.14 11.69 2.44
CA TYR A 31 6.59 11.73 3.80
C TYR A 31 5.85 10.44 4.19
N HIS A 32 5.32 9.66 3.22
CA HIS A 32 4.69 8.36 3.49
C HIS A 32 5.68 7.34 4.04
N LEU A 33 6.87 7.22 3.43
CA LEU A 33 7.93 6.35 3.93
C LEU A 33 8.46 6.80 5.30
N ARG A 34 8.53 8.11 5.52
CA ARG A 34 8.86 8.65 6.86
C ARG A 34 7.81 8.24 7.90
N SER A 35 6.54 8.33 7.55
CA SER A 35 5.42 7.96 8.42
C SER A 35 5.40 6.45 8.70
N LEU A 36 5.67 5.62 7.69
CA LEU A 36 5.82 4.18 7.83
C LEU A 36 6.95 3.82 8.82
N LYS A 37 8.13 4.42 8.69
CA LYS A 37 9.26 4.22 9.62
C LYS A 37 8.88 4.62 11.05
N MET A 38 8.12 5.70 11.22
CA MET A 38 7.58 6.10 12.52
C MET A 38 6.57 5.08 13.05
N ALA A 39 5.67 4.56 12.21
CA ALA A 39 4.68 3.56 12.63
C ALA A 39 5.35 2.24 13.06
N ILE A 40 6.37 1.78 12.33
CA ILE A 40 7.18 0.60 12.69
C ILE A 40 7.82 0.81 14.07
N THR A 41 8.51 1.94 14.28
CA THR A 41 9.18 2.22 15.56
C THR A 41 8.23 2.43 16.73
N GLN A 42 6.97 2.77 16.46
CA GLN A 42 5.92 2.96 17.47
C GLN A 42 5.04 1.72 17.66
N ASP A 43 5.34 0.61 16.98
CA ASP A 43 4.53 -0.63 17.01
C ASP A 43 3.06 -0.38 16.64
N LYS A 44 2.84 0.43 15.59
CA LYS A 44 1.52 0.82 15.08
C LYS A 44 1.15 0.13 13.77
N LEU A 45 1.76 -1.01 13.47
CA LEU A 45 1.44 -1.80 12.29
C LEU A 45 0.52 -2.95 12.67
N GLU A 46 -0.52 -3.15 11.87
CA GLU A 46 -1.35 -4.34 11.90
C GLU A 46 -0.89 -5.29 10.81
N LEU A 47 -0.66 -6.55 11.17
CA LEU A 47 -0.34 -7.63 10.24
C LEU A 47 -1.56 -8.54 10.12
N ILE A 48 -2.05 -8.70 8.90
CA ILE A 48 -3.14 -9.62 8.58
C ILE A 48 -2.54 -10.75 7.75
N THR A 49 -2.70 -11.99 8.22
CA THR A 49 -2.22 -13.19 7.55
C THR A 49 -3.41 -13.98 7.03
N PHE A 50 -3.40 -14.32 5.75
CA PHE A 50 -4.42 -15.14 5.10
C PHE A 50 -3.86 -16.53 4.79
N SER A 51 -4.75 -17.52 4.70
CA SER A 51 -4.39 -18.82 4.15
C SER A 51 -4.24 -18.74 2.63
N ASP A 52 -3.40 -19.60 2.05
CA ASP A 52 -3.21 -19.66 0.59
C ASP A 52 -4.53 -19.91 -0.17
N GLN A 53 -5.48 -20.58 0.47
CA GLN A 53 -6.80 -20.86 -0.09
C GLN A 53 -7.63 -19.58 -0.28
N GLU A 54 -7.36 -18.52 0.49
CA GLU A 54 -8.03 -17.22 0.44
C GLU A 54 -7.34 -16.25 -0.54
N TYR A 55 -6.18 -16.61 -1.10
CA TYR A 55 -5.38 -15.72 -1.94
C TYR A 55 -6.16 -15.20 -3.15
N GLU A 56 -6.84 -16.09 -3.89
CA GLU A 56 -7.58 -15.71 -5.09
C GLU A 56 -8.75 -14.79 -4.78
N ASP A 57 -9.54 -15.12 -3.75
CA ASP A 57 -10.70 -14.33 -3.31
C ASP A 57 -10.26 -12.95 -2.81
N PHE A 58 -9.18 -12.90 -2.01
CA PHE A 58 -8.64 -11.65 -1.47
C PHE A 58 -8.15 -10.72 -2.58
N ILE A 59 -7.28 -11.21 -3.48
CA ILE A 59 -6.75 -10.40 -4.58
C ILE A 59 -7.87 -9.94 -5.51
N SER A 60 -8.88 -10.80 -5.77
CA SER A 60 -10.06 -10.42 -6.57
C SER A 60 -10.85 -9.28 -5.91
N GLY A 61 -11.04 -9.33 -4.59
CA GLY A 61 -11.68 -8.26 -3.83
C GLY A 61 -10.92 -6.94 -3.91
N VAL A 62 -9.60 -6.97 -3.67
CA VAL A 62 -8.74 -5.77 -3.78
C VAL A 62 -8.80 -5.16 -5.18
N LEU A 63 -8.72 -5.98 -6.23
CA LEU A 63 -8.78 -5.50 -7.61
C LEU A 63 -10.16 -4.94 -7.97
N SER A 64 -11.23 -5.52 -7.44
CA SER A 64 -12.61 -5.03 -7.59
C SER A 64 -12.76 -3.62 -7.03
N ASP A 65 -12.27 -3.41 -5.81
CA ASP A 65 -12.32 -2.13 -5.12
C ASP A 65 -11.52 -1.05 -5.87
N LEU A 66 -10.31 -1.38 -6.33
CA LEU A 66 -9.47 -0.47 -7.11
C LEU A 66 -10.09 -0.04 -8.43
N GLN A 67 -10.87 -0.91 -9.08
CA GLN A 67 -11.54 -0.63 -10.35
C GLN A 67 -12.89 0.06 -10.15
N GLY A 68 -13.41 0.13 -8.91
CA GLY A 68 -14.79 0.53 -8.64
C GLY A 68 -15.80 -0.44 -9.27
N ILE A 69 -15.40 -1.68 -9.53
CA ILE A 69 -16.20 -2.71 -10.16
C ILE A 69 -16.47 -3.79 -9.12
N THR A 70 -17.72 -3.96 -8.72
CA THR A 70 -18.12 -5.09 -7.89
C THR A 70 -18.08 -6.35 -8.75
N LEU A 71 -17.10 -7.23 -8.54
CA LEU A 71 -17.14 -8.58 -9.13
C LEU A 71 -18.22 -9.37 -8.38
N ASP A 72 -19.42 -9.41 -8.95
CA ASP A 72 -20.47 -10.34 -8.54
C ASP A 72 -19.98 -11.77 -8.81
N ASN A 73 -19.23 -12.34 -7.87
CA ASN A 73 -18.95 -13.78 -7.84
C ASN A 73 -20.26 -14.50 -7.49
N LYS A 74 -21.16 -14.58 -8.47
CA LYS A 74 -22.35 -15.43 -8.42
C LYS A 74 -21.92 -16.89 -8.54
N LYS A 75 -21.80 -17.49 -7.35
CA LYS A 75 -22.18 -18.85 -6.95
C LYS A 75 -21.50 -20.05 -7.62
#